data_AF-A0A1H4UKQ7-F1
#
_entry.id   AF-A0A1H4UKQ7-F1
#
_cell.length_a   1.000
_cell.length_b   1.000
_cell.length_c   1.000
_cell.angle_alpha   90.00
_cell.angle_beta   90.00
_cell.angle_gamma   90.00
#
_symmetry.space_group_name_H-M   'P 1'
#
loop_
_entity.id
_entity.type
_entity.pdbx_description
1 polymer ?
#
loop_
_entity_poly.entity_id
_entity_poly.type
_entity_poly.pdbx_seq_one_letter_code
_entity_poly.pdbx_strand_id
1 'polypeptide(L)'
;MYAKALATIGALLLVIFGGATPAGAGMIGDCREPQLFHGAAVNTVVLGYRYAGRDDPALVDAAAKLATLIQFDTLLSQLKYRSIAVIQLTRPAENDPSLDRACAPEVLVSRLADQLEPGNALIFLWGNLFEDEGSLFIQSFVATRRAGQSGDFAFRWRVGDRDHAFAAGLPADRAAFAPHEVPRSELERLAEVDAKLAVARKEPDARLQGDALARDPHRPLSFYIDDVRGGWMHLKSVEGDAIGWIDAGQMQQEWPLRQFLPELSFVEGAVGYFLLQIDRAHGRPFQPRIAELADSELRRFAETADRVRGASTLALARAMQGIMRALRGDMREPIPLLRETFQDIVQLVPGSSQARNLKALADLHACCIAGSTVVAAQSVIDQLVDALRVDPTDARTLSNLQNLYLALASYAGPNPPKLTRQELTERAAQVGSVREALRLP
;
A
#
# COMPACT_ATOMS: atom_id res chain seq x y z
N MET A 1 -56.60 44.11 12.62
CA MET A 1 -55.16 43.95 12.28
C MET A 1 -54.82 42.48 12.35
N TYR A 2 -54.82 41.79 11.20
CA TYR A 2 -54.37 40.40 11.06
C TYR A 2 -53.28 40.40 10.00
N ALA A 3 -52.02 40.19 10.39
CA ALA A 3 -50.89 40.06 9.49
C ALA A 3 -50.54 38.58 9.33
N LYS A 4 -50.51 38.16 8.06
CA LYS A 4 -50.42 36.80 7.55
C LYS A 4 -49.01 36.21 7.74
N ALA A 5 -48.96 34.96 8.19
CA ALA A 5 -47.80 34.10 8.06
C ALA A 5 -47.75 33.52 6.64
N LEU A 6 -46.63 33.70 5.94
CA LEU A 6 -46.32 33.07 4.66
C LEU A 6 -45.20 32.06 4.91
N ALA A 7 -45.58 30.77 4.89
CA ALA A 7 -44.67 29.64 5.03
C ALA A 7 -43.87 29.46 3.74
N THR A 8 -42.55 29.54 3.86
CA THR A 8 -41.59 29.26 2.80
C THR A 8 -41.43 27.74 2.67
N ILE A 9 -41.99 27.15 1.62
CA ILE A 9 -41.75 25.75 1.25
C ILE A 9 -40.37 25.70 0.58
N GLY A 10 -39.35 25.36 1.36
CA GLY A 10 -38.01 25.02 0.85
C GLY A 10 -38.03 23.61 0.25
N ALA A 11 -38.16 23.53 -1.07
CA ALA A 11 -37.96 22.29 -1.81
C ALA A 11 -36.46 21.93 -1.80
N LEU A 12 -36.09 21.01 -0.92
CA LEU A 12 -34.78 20.37 -0.87
C LEU A 12 -34.65 19.42 -2.08
N LEU A 13 -34.20 19.97 -3.21
CA LEU A 13 -33.82 19.21 -4.40
C LEU A 13 -32.48 18.53 -4.11
N LEU A 14 -32.55 17.38 -3.45
CA LEU A 14 -31.46 16.45 -3.26
C LEU A 14 -31.19 15.81 -4.64
N VAL A 15 -30.35 16.48 -5.43
CA VAL A 15 -29.87 15.94 -6.69
C VAL A 15 -28.95 14.78 -6.34
N ILE A 16 -29.54 13.59 -6.26
CA ILE A 16 -28.81 12.33 -6.30
C ILE A 16 -28.32 12.18 -7.74
N PHE A 17 -27.26 12.92 -8.09
CA PHE A 17 -26.41 12.49 -9.19
C PHE A 17 -25.77 11.19 -8.73
N GLY A 18 -26.37 10.06 -9.13
CA GLY A 18 -25.67 8.79 -9.26
C GLY A 18 -24.61 8.88 -10.36
N GLY A 19 -23.77 9.91 -10.29
CA GLY A 19 -22.64 10.12 -11.17
C GLY A 19 -21.69 8.97 -10.93
N ALA A 20 -21.32 8.28 -12.02
CA ALA A 20 -20.18 7.38 -12.03
C ALA A 20 -19.04 8.14 -11.34
N THR A 21 -18.67 7.71 -10.13
CA THR A 21 -17.50 8.25 -9.47
C THR A 21 -16.33 8.04 -10.43
N PRO A 22 -15.55 9.10 -10.74
CA PRO A 22 -14.46 8.99 -11.68
C PRO A 22 -13.57 7.82 -11.24
N ALA A 23 -13.24 6.94 -12.19
CA ALA A 23 -12.61 5.66 -11.88
C ALA A 23 -11.19 5.86 -11.30
N GLY A 24 -10.52 6.95 -11.69
CA GLY A 24 -9.26 7.41 -11.13
C GLY A 24 -9.13 8.93 -11.10
N ALA A 25 -8.31 9.42 -10.18
CA ALA A 25 -7.95 10.83 -10.06
C ALA A 25 -6.43 11.00 -10.01
N GLY A 26 -5.93 12.19 -10.32
CA GLY A 26 -4.52 12.52 -10.16
C GLY A 26 -4.31 13.96 -9.72
N MET A 27 -3.19 14.20 -9.05
CA MET A 27 -2.78 15.56 -8.64
C MET A 27 -1.27 15.72 -8.82
N ILE A 28 -0.83 16.87 -9.30
CA ILE A 28 0.56 17.32 -9.18
C ILE A 28 0.54 18.52 -8.25
N GLY A 29 1.22 18.46 -7.12
CA GLY A 29 1.14 19.51 -6.09
C GLY A 29 2.46 19.76 -5.35
N ASP A 30 2.41 20.75 -4.47
CA ASP A 30 3.53 21.14 -3.60
C ASP A 30 3.62 20.22 -2.37
N CYS A 31 4.81 19.71 -2.06
CA CYS A 31 5.04 18.92 -0.85
C CYS A 31 4.83 19.68 0.46
N ARG A 32 4.84 21.03 0.47
CA ARG A 32 4.51 21.85 1.65
C ARG A 32 3.07 21.68 2.11
N GLU A 33 2.16 21.54 1.14
CA GLU A 33 0.72 21.45 1.32
C GLU A 33 0.19 20.12 0.77
N PRO A 34 0.63 18.98 1.32
CA PRO A 34 0.30 17.69 0.76
C PRO A 34 -1.17 17.36 1.07
N GLN A 35 -1.91 16.96 0.05
CA GLN A 35 -3.34 16.64 0.13
C GLN A 35 -3.61 15.24 -0.44
N LEU A 36 -4.67 14.59 0.07
CA LEU A 36 -5.19 13.32 -0.45
C LEU A 36 -6.53 13.53 -1.14
N PHE A 37 -6.89 12.60 -2.03
CA PHE A 37 -8.26 12.52 -2.53
C PHE A 37 -9.12 11.73 -1.54
N HIS A 38 -9.96 12.43 -0.79
CA HIS A 38 -10.88 11.82 0.19
C HIS A 38 -11.80 10.76 -0.42
N GLY A 39 -12.23 10.94 -1.68
CA GLY A 39 -13.07 9.97 -2.38
C GLY A 39 -12.35 8.71 -2.90
N ALA A 40 -11.02 8.63 -2.76
CA ALA A 40 -10.24 7.49 -3.21
C ALA A 40 -10.00 6.50 -2.05
N ALA A 41 -10.38 5.24 -2.26
CA ALA A 41 -10.12 4.15 -1.33
C ALA A 41 -8.61 3.91 -1.14
N VAL A 42 -7.85 4.03 -2.23
CA VAL A 42 -6.39 3.94 -2.20
C VAL A 42 -5.77 5.17 -2.85
N ASN A 43 -4.97 5.90 -2.06
CA ASN A 43 -4.14 6.99 -2.56
C ASN A 43 -2.71 6.49 -2.75
N THR A 44 -2.15 6.62 -3.95
CA THR A 44 -0.74 6.38 -4.24
C THR A 44 -0.04 7.73 -4.37
N VAL A 45 0.91 8.01 -3.49
CA VAL A 45 1.68 9.26 -3.50
C VAL A 45 3.09 8.97 -3.99
N VAL A 46 3.55 9.73 -4.96
CA VAL A 46 4.87 9.65 -5.57
C VAL A 46 5.62 10.94 -5.25
N LEU A 47 6.77 10.85 -4.61
CA LEU A 47 7.66 12.00 -4.45
C LEU A 47 8.66 12.09 -5.59
N GLY A 48 9.11 13.32 -5.85
CA GLY A 48 10.29 13.57 -6.68
C GLY A 48 11.48 12.70 -6.24
N TYR A 49 12.12 12.02 -7.19
CA TYR A 49 13.36 11.32 -6.91
C TYR A 49 14.48 12.34 -6.70
N ARG A 50 15.43 12.04 -5.82
CA ARG A 50 16.55 12.93 -5.52
C ARG A 50 17.83 12.36 -6.09
N TYR A 51 18.63 13.20 -6.74
CA TYR A 51 20.00 12.81 -7.05
C TYR A 51 20.89 13.04 -5.82
N ALA A 52 21.60 12.00 -5.39
CA ALA A 52 22.44 12.01 -4.19
C ALA A 52 23.95 12.20 -4.50
N GLY A 53 24.30 12.49 -5.76
CA GLY A 53 25.67 12.72 -6.21
C GLY A 53 26.13 14.18 -6.12
N ARG A 54 27.21 14.51 -6.84
CA ARG A 54 27.68 15.91 -6.99
C ARG A 54 26.69 16.67 -7.86
N ASP A 55 26.51 17.97 -7.69
CA ASP A 55 25.54 18.78 -8.44
C ASP A 55 25.69 18.68 -9.99
N ASP A 56 25.10 17.64 -10.60
CA ASP A 56 24.93 17.44 -12.04
C ASP A 56 23.48 17.85 -12.38
N PRO A 57 23.27 19.02 -13.00
CA PRO A 57 21.92 19.52 -13.28
C PRO A 57 21.09 18.58 -14.15
N ALA A 58 21.73 17.82 -15.05
CA ALA A 58 21.02 16.88 -15.92
C ALA A 58 20.47 15.69 -15.13
N LEU A 59 21.21 15.19 -14.15
CA LEU A 59 20.76 14.08 -13.29
C LEU A 59 19.71 14.54 -12.27
N VAL A 60 19.82 15.79 -11.78
CA VAL A 60 18.78 16.40 -10.93
C VAL A 60 17.46 16.53 -11.70
N ASP A 61 17.50 17.04 -12.93
CA ASP A 61 16.34 17.16 -13.81
C ASP A 61 15.75 15.78 -14.18
N ALA A 62 16.60 14.81 -14.53
CA ALA A 62 16.19 13.44 -14.81
C ALA A 62 15.44 12.81 -13.62
N ALA A 63 15.97 12.97 -12.39
CA ALA A 63 15.32 12.45 -11.19
C ALA A 63 13.94 13.10 -10.93
N ALA A 64 13.80 14.41 -11.20
CA ALA A 64 12.51 15.08 -11.09
C ALA A 64 11.48 14.55 -12.11
N LYS A 65 11.89 14.39 -13.38
CA LYS A 65 11.05 13.87 -14.47
C LYS A 65 10.60 12.43 -14.24
N LEU A 66 11.46 11.60 -13.63
CA LEU A 66 11.14 10.21 -13.32
C LEU A 66 9.87 10.08 -12.47
N ALA A 67 9.66 10.97 -11.49
CA ALA A 67 8.46 10.94 -10.65
C ALA A 67 7.18 11.19 -11.43
N THR A 68 7.21 12.05 -12.45
CA THR A 68 6.06 12.28 -13.33
C THR A 68 5.76 11.06 -14.19
N LEU A 69 6.78 10.43 -14.75
CA LEU A 69 6.59 9.18 -15.51
C LEU A 69 5.99 8.08 -14.63
N ILE A 70 6.52 7.92 -13.42
CA ILE A 70 6.00 6.98 -12.44
C ILE A 70 4.53 7.29 -12.14
N GLN A 71 4.17 8.56 -11.92
CA GLN A 71 2.78 8.95 -11.67
C GLN A 71 1.86 8.53 -12.81
N PHE A 72 2.18 8.88 -14.06
CA PHE A 72 1.32 8.58 -15.21
C PHE A 72 1.26 7.08 -15.53
N ASP A 73 2.36 6.32 -15.41
CA ASP A 73 2.33 4.85 -15.54
C ASP A 73 1.46 4.22 -14.44
N THR A 74 1.69 4.62 -13.19
CA THR A 74 0.94 4.14 -12.03
C THR A 74 -0.54 4.43 -12.19
N LEU A 75 -0.90 5.65 -12.62
CA LEU A 75 -2.28 6.04 -12.84
C LEU A 75 -2.90 5.16 -13.93
N LEU A 76 -2.32 5.12 -15.14
CA LEU A 76 -2.84 4.34 -16.27
C LEU A 76 -3.00 2.86 -15.90
N SER A 77 -2.00 2.26 -15.25
CA SER A 77 -2.02 0.86 -14.89
C SER A 77 -3.09 0.55 -13.84
N GLN A 78 -3.36 1.50 -12.94
CA GLN A 78 -4.30 1.34 -11.84
C GLN A 78 -5.75 1.67 -12.23
N LEU A 79 -6.06 2.27 -13.39
CA LEU A 79 -7.43 2.60 -13.78
C LEU A 79 -8.38 1.39 -13.86
N LYS A 80 -7.84 0.16 -13.96
CA LYS A 80 -8.62 -1.08 -13.85
C LYS A 80 -9.15 -1.32 -12.44
N TYR A 81 -8.51 -0.71 -11.44
CA TYR A 81 -8.97 -0.62 -10.07
C TYR A 81 -9.80 0.65 -9.91
N ARG A 82 -11.01 0.52 -9.35
CA ARG A 82 -11.89 1.67 -9.11
C ARG A 82 -11.48 2.38 -7.83
N SER A 83 -11.82 3.67 -7.70
CA SER A 83 -11.61 4.47 -6.47
C SER A 83 -10.13 4.55 -6.08
N ILE A 84 -9.30 4.90 -7.05
CA ILE A 84 -7.87 5.14 -6.87
C ILE A 84 -7.53 6.60 -7.15
N ALA A 85 -6.47 7.10 -6.52
CA ALA A 85 -5.87 8.37 -6.87
C ALA A 85 -4.34 8.27 -6.88
N VAL A 86 -3.69 8.96 -7.82
CA VAL A 86 -2.23 9.03 -7.90
C VAL A 86 -1.73 10.47 -7.82
N ILE A 87 -1.02 10.78 -6.75
CA ILE A 87 -0.59 12.13 -6.41
C ILE A 87 0.93 12.22 -6.58
N GLN A 88 1.41 13.16 -7.37
CA GLN A 88 2.82 13.56 -7.39
C GLN A 88 3.00 14.77 -6.48
N LEU A 89 3.87 14.68 -5.49
CA LEU A 89 4.31 15.84 -4.72
C LEU A 89 5.69 16.27 -5.19
N THR A 90 5.80 17.55 -5.53
CA THR A 90 6.99 18.18 -6.07
C THR A 90 7.58 19.13 -5.04
N ARG A 91 8.92 19.23 -5.03
CA ARG A 91 9.61 20.27 -4.27
C ARG A 91 9.54 21.57 -5.07
N PRO A 92 9.17 22.70 -4.44
CA PRO A 92 9.34 24.02 -5.06
C PRO A 92 10.79 24.25 -5.47
N ALA A 93 11.01 25.00 -6.55
CA ALA A 93 12.35 25.38 -7.02
C ALA A 93 13.07 26.41 -6.10
N GLU A 94 12.44 26.79 -4.99
CA GLU A 94 12.99 27.71 -4.00
C GLU A 94 14.19 27.08 -3.27
N ASN A 95 15.29 27.82 -3.21
CA ASN A 95 16.48 27.46 -2.42
C ASN A 95 16.25 27.74 -0.92
N ASP A 96 15.27 27.08 -0.32
CA ASP A 96 15.00 27.14 1.11
C ASP A 96 15.37 25.79 1.77
N PRO A 97 16.39 25.76 2.67
CA PRO A 97 16.77 24.57 3.44
C PRO A 97 15.65 24.01 4.32
N SER A 98 14.66 24.82 4.71
CA SER A 98 13.51 24.37 5.50
C SER A 98 12.64 23.37 4.72
N LEU A 99 12.65 23.46 3.38
CA LEU A 99 11.92 22.57 2.49
C LEU A 99 12.45 21.14 2.52
N ASP A 100 13.74 20.94 2.76
CA ASP A 100 14.32 19.60 2.88
C ASP A 100 13.67 18.80 4.01
N ARG A 101 13.33 19.48 5.11
CA ARG A 101 12.62 18.85 6.22
C ARG A 101 11.13 18.73 5.94
N ALA A 102 10.50 19.80 5.44
CA ALA A 102 9.05 19.80 5.19
C ALA A 102 8.63 18.73 4.17
N CYS A 103 9.49 18.48 3.19
CA CYS A 103 9.28 17.53 2.11
C CYS A 103 10.01 16.20 2.30
N ALA A 104 10.54 15.94 3.50
CA ALA A 104 11.13 14.66 3.84
C ALA A 104 10.06 13.55 3.79
N PRO A 105 10.34 12.38 3.20
CA PRO A 105 9.39 11.28 3.09
C PRO A 105 8.75 10.90 4.43
N GLU A 106 9.52 10.88 5.52
CA GLU A 106 9.06 10.54 6.87
C GLU A 106 7.99 11.51 7.37
N VAL A 107 8.22 12.81 7.14
CA VAL A 107 7.31 13.89 7.55
C VAL A 107 6.04 13.83 6.73
N LEU A 108 6.15 13.65 5.42
CA LEU A 108 5.00 13.58 4.52
C LEU A 108 4.15 12.34 4.74
N VAL A 109 4.76 11.16 4.93
CA VAL A 109 4.03 9.92 5.24
C VAL A 109 3.22 10.08 6.53
N SER A 110 3.80 10.68 7.58
CA SER A 110 3.08 10.93 8.83
C SER A 110 1.92 11.91 8.62
N ARG A 111 2.18 13.08 8.00
CA ARG A 111 1.16 14.12 7.78
C ARG A 111 -0.01 13.62 6.93
N LEU A 112 0.26 12.81 5.91
CA LEU A 112 -0.78 12.26 5.03
C LEU A 112 -1.50 11.09 5.66
N ALA A 113 -0.83 10.27 6.48
CA ALA A 113 -1.49 9.22 7.26
C ALA A 113 -2.53 9.80 8.22
N ASP A 114 -2.28 10.98 8.80
CA ASP A 114 -3.22 11.67 9.68
C ASP A 114 -4.45 12.24 8.93
N GLN A 115 -4.34 12.45 7.62
CA GLN A 115 -5.44 12.88 6.75
C GLN A 115 -6.25 11.71 6.19
N LEU A 116 -5.78 10.48 6.36
CA LEU A 116 -6.36 9.29 5.76
C LEU A 116 -7.68 8.92 6.47
N GLU A 117 -8.77 8.85 5.71
CA GLU A 117 -10.07 8.45 6.27
C GLU A 117 -10.04 7.00 6.77
N PRO A 118 -10.72 6.69 7.90
CA PRO A 118 -10.80 5.32 8.41
C PRO A 118 -11.25 4.34 7.34
N GLY A 119 -10.49 3.25 7.19
CA GLY A 119 -10.74 2.25 6.17
C GLY A 119 -10.02 2.49 4.85
N ASN A 120 -9.50 3.69 4.55
CA ASN A 120 -8.72 3.92 3.33
C ASN A 120 -7.24 3.51 3.50
N ALA A 121 -6.51 3.46 2.38
CA ALA A 121 -5.10 3.12 2.33
C ALA A 121 -4.26 4.19 1.61
N LEU A 122 -3.02 4.31 2.05
CA LEU A 122 -1.99 5.14 1.45
C LEU A 122 -0.80 4.25 1.07
N ILE A 123 -0.37 4.35 -0.18
CA ILE A 123 0.91 3.85 -0.67
C ILE A 123 1.76 5.06 -0.99
N PHE A 124 3.00 5.07 -0.52
CA PHE A 124 3.89 6.21 -0.67
C PHE A 124 5.20 5.70 -1.28
N LEU A 125 5.59 6.22 -2.45
CA LEU A 125 6.75 5.80 -3.23
C LEU A 125 7.68 7.00 -3.45
N TRP A 126 8.97 6.79 -3.23
CA TRP A 126 10.02 7.78 -3.51
C TRP A 126 11.33 7.06 -3.79
N GLY A 127 12.36 7.78 -4.20
CA GLY A 127 13.65 7.16 -4.41
C GLY A 127 14.80 8.13 -4.59
N ASN A 128 15.98 7.54 -4.74
CA ASN A 128 17.22 8.25 -4.99
C ASN A 128 17.85 7.73 -6.27
N LEU A 129 18.45 8.65 -7.03
CA LEU A 129 19.42 8.37 -8.07
C LEU A 129 20.81 8.63 -7.48
N PHE A 130 21.77 7.73 -7.67
CA PHE A 130 23.12 7.92 -7.16
C PHE A 130 24.16 7.25 -8.07
N GLU A 131 25.42 7.65 -7.92
CA GLU A 131 26.56 7.05 -8.61
C GLU A 131 27.34 6.15 -7.66
N ASP A 132 27.67 4.94 -8.12
CA ASP A 132 28.57 4.02 -7.43
C ASP A 132 29.50 3.36 -8.46
N GLU A 133 30.81 3.41 -8.20
CA GLU A 133 31.87 2.91 -9.10
C GLU A 133 31.77 3.37 -10.58
N GLY A 134 31.16 4.53 -10.83
CA GLY A 134 30.97 5.08 -12.18
C GLY A 134 29.69 4.62 -12.90
N SER A 135 28.91 3.74 -12.29
CA SER A 135 27.56 3.36 -12.73
C SER A 135 26.49 4.17 -12.00
N LEU A 136 25.36 4.38 -12.66
CA LEU A 136 24.20 5.07 -12.09
C LEU A 136 23.20 4.05 -11.56
N PHE A 137 22.68 4.31 -10.37
CA PHE A 137 21.73 3.43 -9.70
C PHE A 137 20.48 4.20 -9.27
N ILE A 138 19.32 3.56 -9.42
CA ILE A 138 18.07 4.00 -8.81
C ILE A 138 17.77 3.09 -7.63
N GLN A 139 17.48 3.69 -6.48
CA GLN A 139 16.92 2.98 -5.33
C GLN A 139 15.60 3.60 -4.93
N SER A 140 14.54 2.81 -5.07
CA SER A 140 13.20 3.17 -4.64
C SER A 140 12.95 2.75 -3.20
N PHE A 141 11.95 3.36 -2.57
CA PHE A 141 11.45 3.03 -1.24
C PHE A 141 9.94 3.12 -1.25
N VAL A 142 9.27 2.27 -0.47
CA VAL A 142 7.83 2.30 -0.28
C VAL A 142 7.48 2.39 1.19
N ALA A 143 6.42 3.12 1.51
CA ALA A 143 5.71 3.04 2.77
C ALA A 143 4.23 2.78 2.51
N THR A 144 3.59 2.02 3.38
CA THR A 144 2.15 1.75 3.31
C THR A 144 1.49 2.09 4.64
N ARG A 145 0.29 2.67 4.58
CA ARG A 145 -0.52 3.02 5.75
C ARG A 145 -1.98 2.68 5.52
N ARG A 146 -2.68 2.32 6.59
CA ARG A 146 -4.13 2.17 6.62
C ARG A 146 -4.68 2.83 7.87
N ALA A 147 -5.74 3.60 7.73
CA ALA A 147 -6.36 4.26 8.86
C ALA A 147 -7.38 3.33 9.55
N GLY A 148 -7.38 3.34 10.88
CA GLY A 148 -8.45 2.76 11.68
C GLY A 148 -8.60 1.22 11.67
N GLN A 149 -7.58 0.45 11.26
CA GLN A 149 -7.69 -1.03 11.27
C GLN A 149 -6.61 -1.75 12.08
N SER A 150 -7.08 -2.75 12.84
CA SER A 150 -6.28 -3.68 13.64
C SER A 150 -5.91 -4.92 12.83
N GLY A 151 -4.91 -4.77 11.97
CA GLY A 151 -4.27 -5.90 11.29
C GLY A 151 -4.84 -6.22 9.91
N ASP A 152 -4.00 -6.91 9.17
CA ASP A 152 -4.16 -7.22 7.75
C ASP A 152 -4.62 -8.68 7.57
N PHE A 153 -4.14 -9.57 8.42
CA PHE A 153 -4.58 -10.96 8.50
C PHE A 153 -5.34 -11.17 9.80
N ALA A 154 -6.65 -11.38 9.73
CA ALA A 154 -7.47 -11.56 10.93
C ALA A 154 -8.48 -12.70 10.80
N PHE A 155 -8.64 -13.47 11.88
CA PHE A 155 -9.68 -14.50 12.02
C PHE A 155 -10.15 -14.60 13.47
N ARG A 156 -11.27 -15.31 13.67
CA ARG A 156 -11.78 -15.66 15.00
C ARG A 156 -11.73 -17.17 15.19
N TRP A 157 -11.35 -17.59 16.38
CA TRP A 157 -11.43 -18.99 16.81
C TRP A 157 -12.44 -19.11 17.95
N ARG A 158 -13.50 -19.88 17.71
CA ARG A 158 -14.47 -20.19 18.75
C ARG A 158 -14.02 -21.40 19.56
N VAL A 159 -13.85 -21.23 20.87
CA VAL A 159 -13.53 -22.32 21.81
C VAL A 159 -14.57 -22.30 22.93
N GLY A 160 -15.36 -23.37 23.01
CA GLY A 160 -16.58 -23.39 23.82
C GLY A 160 -17.54 -22.30 23.37
N ASP A 161 -17.92 -21.42 24.30
CA ASP A 161 -18.87 -20.32 24.05
C ASP A 161 -18.21 -18.95 23.81
N ARG A 162 -16.88 -18.91 23.67
CA ARG A 162 -16.13 -17.66 23.48
C ARG A 162 -15.45 -17.61 22.12
N ASP A 163 -15.50 -16.43 21.52
CA ASP A 163 -14.73 -16.11 20.31
C ASP A 163 -13.43 -15.41 20.72
N HIS A 164 -12.32 -15.91 20.19
CA HIS A 164 -10.99 -15.33 20.37
C HIS A 164 -10.54 -14.72 19.04
N ALA A 165 -10.20 -13.44 19.05
CA ALA A 165 -9.76 -12.73 17.85
C ALA A 165 -8.23 -12.80 17.72
N PHE A 166 -7.76 -13.07 16.51
CA PHE A 166 -6.35 -13.10 16.17
C PHE A 166 -6.09 -12.18 14.99
N ALA A 167 -5.01 -11.40 15.04
CA ALA A 167 -4.64 -10.46 13.99
C ALA A 167 -3.13 -10.33 13.81
N ALA A 168 -2.68 -10.25 12.56
CA ALA A 168 -1.29 -9.92 12.21
C ALA A 168 -1.27 -8.83 11.12
N GLY A 169 -0.22 -8.00 11.13
CA GLY A 169 0.03 -7.02 10.09
C GLY A 169 0.95 -7.54 9.00
N LEU A 170 1.20 -6.68 8.00
CA LEU A 170 2.34 -6.83 7.10
C LEU A 170 3.67 -6.84 7.88
N PRO A 171 4.72 -7.53 7.37
CA PRO A 171 6.00 -7.68 8.06
C PRO A 171 6.78 -6.36 8.23
N ALA A 172 6.44 -5.34 7.46
CA ALA A 172 6.98 -4.00 7.54
C ALA A 172 5.93 -3.00 7.05
N ASP A 173 6.01 -1.77 7.53
CA ASP A 173 5.18 -0.65 7.08
C ASP A 173 5.95 0.26 6.10
N ARG A 174 7.27 0.06 6.01
CA ARG A 174 8.20 0.71 5.09
C ARG A 174 9.29 -0.26 4.66
N ALA A 175 9.72 -0.19 3.41
CA ALA A 175 10.83 -0.98 2.92
C ALA A 175 11.61 -0.27 1.79
N ALA A 176 12.89 -0.60 1.68
CA ALA A 176 13.74 -0.21 0.56
C ALA A 176 13.73 -1.32 -0.49
N PHE A 177 13.67 -0.94 -1.76
CA PHE A 177 13.92 -1.87 -2.85
C PHE A 177 15.43 -2.01 -3.07
N ALA A 178 15.81 -3.09 -3.76
CA ALA A 178 17.19 -3.27 -4.16
C ALA A 178 17.56 -2.18 -5.17
N PRO A 179 18.77 -1.60 -5.12
CA PRO A 179 19.21 -0.66 -6.15
C PRO A 179 19.31 -1.34 -7.52
N HIS A 180 18.86 -0.63 -8.55
CA HIS A 180 18.90 -1.06 -9.94
C HIS A 180 19.87 -0.18 -10.72
N GLU A 181 20.80 -0.79 -11.45
CA GLU A 181 21.67 -0.05 -12.36
C GLU A 181 20.85 0.46 -13.54
N VAL A 182 21.05 1.73 -13.90
CA VAL A 182 20.38 2.37 -15.02
C VAL A 182 21.42 3.02 -15.93
N PRO A 183 21.47 2.65 -17.22
CA PRO A 183 22.38 3.29 -18.16
C PRO A 183 22.09 4.80 -18.27
N ARG A 184 23.15 5.61 -18.36
CA ARG A 184 23.00 7.07 -18.56
C ARG A 184 22.15 7.41 -19.80
N SER A 185 22.29 6.63 -20.88
CA SER A 185 21.48 6.77 -22.09
C SER A 185 19.97 6.59 -21.84
N GLU A 186 19.58 5.75 -20.88
CA GLU A 186 18.18 5.58 -20.51
C GLU A 186 17.66 6.79 -19.72
N LEU A 187 18.52 7.42 -18.90
CA LEU A 187 18.16 8.66 -18.22
C LEU A 187 18.03 9.84 -19.19
N GLU A 188 18.83 9.90 -20.24
CA GLU A 188 18.70 10.94 -21.27
C GLU A 188 17.36 10.82 -22.02
N ARG A 189 16.87 9.58 -22.22
CA ARG A 189 15.55 9.31 -22.81
C ARG A 189 14.38 9.76 -21.92
N LEU A 190 14.58 9.95 -20.60
CA LEU A 190 13.55 10.52 -19.71
C LEU A 190 13.02 11.85 -20.24
N ALA A 191 13.91 12.71 -20.70
CA ALA A 191 13.55 14.06 -21.11
C ALA A 191 12.65 14.04 -22.35
N GLU A 192 12.93 13.16 -23.31
CA GLU A 192 12.12 13.01 -24.51
C GLU A 192 10.73 12.45 -24.19
N VAL A 193 10.67 11.45 -23.32
CA VAL A 193 9.42 10.80 -22.92
C VAL A 193 8.56 11.73 -22.06
N ASP A 194 9.15 12.43 -21.10
CA ASP A 194 8.45 13.42 -20.28
C ASP A 194 7.89 14.57 -21.13
N ALA A 195 8.67 15.06 -22.10
CA ALA A 195 8.22 16.11 -23.01
C ALA A 195 6.98 15.68 -23.81
N LYS A 196 6.89 14.40 -24.23
CA LYS A 196 5.69 13.87 -24.91
C LYS A 196 4.48 13.79 -23.98
N LEU A 197 4.69 13.39 -22.72
CA LEU A 197 3.64 13.34 -21.68
C LEU A 197 3.18 14.71 -21.20
N ALA A 198 4.02 15.72 -21.33
CA ALA A 198 3.72 17.10 -20.99
C ALA A 198 2.83 17.80 -22.04
N VAL A 199 2.27 17.06 -23.01
CA VAL A 199 1.41 17.63 -24.07
C VAL A 199 0.00 17.04 -23.98
N ALA A 200 -0.96 17.88 -23.65
CA ALA A 200 -2.38 17.56 -23.67
C ALA A 200 -2.99 17.90 -25.04
N ARG A 201 -3.74 16.97 -25.63
CA ARG A 201 -4.30 17.11 -26.98
C ARG A 201 -5.82 17.13 -26.94
N LYS A 202 -6.43 17.71 -27.98
CA LYS A 202 -7.91 17.72 -28.09
C LYS A 202 -8.49 16.35 -28.42
N GLU A 203 -7.70 15.47 -29.04
CA GLU A 203 -8.09 14.11 -29.43
C GLU A 203 -6.92 13.14 -29.19
N PRO A 204 -7.18 11.82 -29.04
CA PRO A 204 -6.15 10.81 -28.80
C PRO A 204 -5.39 10.43 -30.09
N ASP A 205 -4.71 11.41 -30.68
CA ASP A 205 -3.87 11.24 -31.87
C ASP A 205 -2.53 11.97 -31.68
N ALA A 206 -1.43 11.19 -31.67
CA ALA A 206 -0.08 11.70 -31.43
C ALA A 206 0.39 12.71 -32.49
N ARG A 207 -0.23 12.72 -33.68
CA ARG A 207 0.11 13.63 -34.79
C ARG A 207 -0.48 15.03 -34.61
N LEU A 208 -1.48 15.18 -33.76
CA LEU A 208 -2.09 16.48 -33.50
C LEU A 208 -1.20 17.30 -32.57
N GLN A 209 -1.15 18.61 -32.84
CA GLN A 209 -0.57 19.57 -31.90
C GLN A 209 -1.40 19.60 -30.61
N GLY A 210 -0.72 19.78 -29.49
CA GLY A 210 -1.34 19.91 -28.19
C GLY A 210 -0.73 21.07 -27.41
N ASP A 211 -1.37 21.39 -26.29
CA ASP A 211 -0.94 22.43 -25.37
C ASP A 211 -0.07 21.80 -24.29
N ALA A 212 0.94 22.55 -23.84
CA ALA A 212 1.75 22.10 -22.72
C ALA A 212 0.89 21.99 -21.46
N LEU A 213 0.99 20.86 -20.77
CA LEU A 213 0.34 20.66 -19.48
C LEU A 213 0.96 21.64 -18.47
N ALA A 214 0.15 22.53 -17.92
CA ALA A 214 0.61 23.49 -16.92
C ALA A 214 0.98 22.76 -15.63
N ARG A 215 2.28 22.55 -15.41
CA ARG A 215 2.86 21.94 -14.21
C ARG A 215 3.56 23.01 -13.38
N ASP A 216 2.78 23.91 -12.79
CA ASP A 216 3.29 24.93 -11.87
C ASP A 216 3.28 24.35 -10.44
N PRO A 217 4.44 24.18 -9.77
CA PRO A 217 4.48 23.68 -8.40
C PRO A 217 3.66 24.53 -7.41
N HIS A 218 3.45 25.81 -7.71
CA HIS A 218 2.69 26.73 -6.85
C HIS A 218 1.18 26.70 -7.12
N ARG A 219 0.74 26.04 -8.19
CA ARG A 219 -0.67 25.88 -8.54
C ARG A 219 -0.95 24.40 -8.77
N PRO A 220 -1.39 23.68 -7.72
CA PRO A 220 -1.66 22.25 -7.82
C PRO A 220 -2.57 21.94 -9.00
N LEU A 221 -2.13 21.02 -9.87
CA LEU A 221 -2.94 20.53 -10.97
C LEU A 221 -3.66 19.26 -10.52
N SER A 222 -4.93 19.40 -10.15
CA SER A 222 -5.80 18.28 -9.79
C SER A 222 -6.75 17.94 -10.93
N PHE A 223 -6.92 16.65 -11.23
CA PHE A 223 -7.73 16.18 -12.34
C PHE A 223 -8.39 14.82 -12.09
N TYR A 224 -9.42 14.52 -12.87
CA TYR A 224 -10.05 13.22 -12.98
C TYR A 224 -9.79 12.60 -14.35
N ILE A 225 -9.79 11.26 -14.40
CA ILE A 225 -9.81 10.51 -15.66
C ILE A 225 -11.24 10.10 -15.98
N ASP A 226 -11.79 10.61 -17.07
CA ASP A 226 -13.16 10.35 -17.50
C ASP A 226 -13.27 9.43 -18.73
N ASP A 227 -12.20 9.26 -19.51
CA ASP A 227 -12.12 8.30 -20.62
C ASP A 227 -10.70 7.72 -20.82
N VAL A 228 -10.61 6.50 -21.36
CA VAL A 228 -9.35 5.79 -21.66
C VAL A 228 -9.46 5.05 -22.98
N ARG A 229 -8.52 5.30 -23.91
CA ARG A 229 -8.52 4.66 -25.24
C ARG A 229 -7.11 4.28 -25.69
N GLY A 230 -6.81 2.98 -25.75
CA GLY A 230 -5.54 2.50 -26.30
C GLY A 230 -4.29 3.07 -25.62
N GLY A 231 -4.36 3.38 -24.32
CA GLY A 231 -3.28 4.00 -23.55
C GLY A 231 -3.35 5.53 -23.42
N TRP A 232 -4.27 6.16 -24.15
CA TRP A 232 -4.61 7.56 -23.96
C TRP A 232 -5.56 7.72 -22.78
N MET A 233 -5.30 8.72 -21.94
CA MET A 233 -6.17 9.13 -20.84
C MET A 233 -6.73 10.51 -21.15
N HIS A 234 -8.03 10.69 -21.02
CA HIS A 234 -8.65 12.01 -21.07
C HIS A 234 -8.71 12.59 -19.66
N LEU A 235 -8.12 13.78 -19.49
CA LEU A 235 -8.03 14.48 -18.23
C LEU A 235 -9.02 15.65 -18.21
N LYS A 236 -9.73 15.76 -17.10
CA LYS A 236 -10.59 16.89 -16.79
C LYS A 236 -10.14 17.51 -15.47
N SER A 237 -9.92 18.83 -15.46
CA SER A 237 -9.59 19.56 -14.24
C SER A 237 -10.71 19.43 -13.21
N VAL A 238 -10.34 19.34 -11.93
CA VAL A 238 -11.32 19.43 -10.83
C VAL A 238 -12.06 20.78 -10.84
N GLU A 239 -11.41 21.83 -11.34
CA GLU A 239 -11.99 23.18 -11.44
C GLU A 239 -13.01 23.32 -12.59
N GLY A 240 -13.16 22.29 -13.43
CA GLY A 240 -14.21 22.20 -14.44
C GLY A 240 -13.75 22.34 -15.89
N ASP A 241 -12.54 22.86 -16.11
CA ASP A 241 -11.96 23.00 -17.45
C ASP A 241 -11.44 21.66 -18.00
N ALA A 242 -11.64 21.43 -19.30
CA ALA A 242 -11.04 20.27 -19.98
C ALA A 242 -9.54 20.48 -20.12
N ILE A 243 -8.74 19.49 -19.72
CA ILE A 243 -7.28 19.50 -19.93
C ILE A 243 -6.98 18.87 -21.30
N GLY A 244 -7.57 17.70 -21.58
CA GLY A 244 -7.42 17.00 -22.85
C GLY A 244 -6.82 15.60 -22.70
N TRP A 245 -6.42 15.02 -23.82
CA TRP A 245 -5.88 13.67 -23.95
C TRP A 245 -4.36 13.65 -23.79
N ILE A 246 -3.87 12.78 -22.92
CA ILE A 246 -2.43 12.49 -22.74
C ILE A 246 -2.18 11.04 -23.14
N ASP A 247 -1.13 10.81 -23.92
CA ASP A 247 -0.68 9.47 -24.31
C ASP A 247 0.27 8.88 -23.27
N ALA A 248 -0.27 8.13 -22.31
CA ALA A 248 0.54 7.35 -21.38
C ALA A 248 0.88 5.95 -21.91
N GLY A 249 0.25 5.52 -23.01
CA GLY A 249 0.45 4.21 -23.62
C GLY A 249 1.74 4.12 -24.42
N GLN A 250 2.08 5.17 -25.17
CA GLN A 250 3.34 5.26 -25.90
C GLN A 250 4.53 5.12 -24.95
N MET A 251 4.40 5.62 -23.71
CA MET A 251 5.39 5.45 -22.67
C MET A 251 5.70 3.97 -22.43
N GLN A 252 4.67 3.14 -22.25
CA GLN A 252 4.82 1.71 -21.97
C GLN A 252 5.45 0.92 -23.13
N GLN A 253 5.37 1.44 -24.36
CA GLN A 253 5.90 0.80 -25.57
C GLN A 253 7.33 1.25 -25.88
N GLU A 254 7.60 2.55 -25.86
CA GLU A 254 8.91 3.12 -26.23
C GLU A 254 9.93 3.00 -25.10
N TRP A 255 9.46 3.14 -23.86
CA TRP A 255 10.30 3.03 -22.69
C TRP A 255 9.58 2.28 -21.58
N PRO A 256 9.71 0.94 -21.53
CA PRO A 256 9.00 0.12 -20.58
C PRO A 256 9.59 0.35 -19.18
N LEU A 257 9.15 1.43 -18.53
CA LEU A 257 9.62 1.91 -17.22
C LEU A 257 9.67 0.77 -16.20
N ARG A 258 8.73 -0.17 -16.29
CA ARG A 258 8.62 -1.37 -15.46
C ARG A 258 9.75 -2.39 -15.60
N GLN A 259 10.50 -2.35 -16.70
CA GLN A 259 11.72 -3.16 -16.85
C GLN A 259 12.85 -2.60 -15.99
N PHE A 260 12.90 -1.28 -15.80
CA PHE A 260 13.91 -0.59 -14.98
C PHE A 260 13.45 -0.38 -13.54
N LEU A 261 12.14 -0.28 -13.34
CA LEU A 261 11.49 -0.11 -12.04
C LEU A 261 10.45 -1.22 -11.80
N PRO A 262 10.89 -2.46 -11.49
CA PRO A 262 9.98 -3.55 -11.11
C PRO A 262 9.10 -3.21 -9.90
N GLU A 263 9.47 -2.20 -9.12
CA GLU A 263 8.69 -1.64 -8.01
C GLU A 263 7.30 -1.18 -8.42
N LEU A 264 7.09 -0.80 -9.68
CA LEU A 264 5.77 -0.39 -10.16
C LEU A 264 4.78 -1.56 -10.19
N SER A 265 5.25 -2.79 -10.44
CA SER A 265 4.43 -4.00 -10.26
C SER A 265 4.15 -4.29 -8.79
N PHE A 266 5.09 -3.99 -7.87
CA PHE A 266 4.79 -4.05 -6.44
C PHE A 266 3.67 -3.07 -6.05
N VAL A 267 3.80 -1.79 -6.45
CA VAL A 267 2.84 -0.74 -6.10
C VAL A 267 1.44 -1.05 -6.65
N GLU A 268 1.36 -1.52 -7.89
CA GLU A 268 0.10 -1.93 -8.50
C GLU A 268 -0.55 -3.11 -7.77
N GLY A 269 0.25 -4.13 -7.46
CA GLY A 269 -0.20 -5.27 -6.68
C GLY A 269 -0.67 -4.89 -5.27
N ALA A 270 0.02 -3.94 -4.63
CA ALA A 270 -0.34 -3.40 -3.33
C ALA A 270 -1.67 -2.62 -3.37
N VAL A 271 -1.96 -1.88 -4.45
CA VAL A 271 -3.27 -1.23 -4.63
C VAL A 271 -4.39 -2.26 -4.64
N GLY A 272 -4.27 -3.29 -5.47
CA GLY A 272 -5.28 -4.35 -5.54
C GLY A 272 -5.45 -5.10 -4.20
N TYR A 273 -4.34 -5.35 -3.51
CA TYR A 273 -4.35 -5.90 -2.15
C TYR A 273 -5.15 -5.03 -1.18
N PHE A 274 -4.85 -3.73 -1.12
CA PHE A 274 -5.54 -2.83 -0.19
C PHE A 274 -7.02 -2.71 -0.54
N LEU A 275 -7.40 -2.62 -1.82
CA LEU A 275 -8.81 -2.59 -2.20
C LEU A 275 -9.60 -3.79 -1.68
N LEU A 276 -9.04 -5.00 -1.73
CA LEU A 276 -9.68 -6.19 -1.17
C LEU A 276 -9.86 -6.10 0.34
N GLN A 277 -8.89 -5.52 1.04
CA GLN A 277 -8.95 -5.31 2.48
C GLN A 277 -10.01 -4.27 2.87
N ILE A 278 -10.14 -3.23 2.06
CA ILE A 278 -11.16 -2.19 2.21
C ILE A 278 -12.55 -2.78 1.97
N ASP A 279 -12.71 -3.53 0.89
CA ASP A 279 -13.98 -4.20 0.59
C ASP A 279 -14.40 -5.17 1.71
N ARG A 280 -13.46 -5.99 2.21
CA ARG A 280 -13.71 -6.87 3.35
C ARG A 280 -14.19 -6.11 4.57
N ALA A 281 -13.55 -4.99 4.90
CA ALA A 281 -13.91 -4.19 6.07
C ALA A 281 -15.28 -3.52 5.95
N HIS A 282 -15.69 -3.18 4.73
CA HIS A 282 -17.03 -2.69 4.43
C HIS A 282 -18.06 -3.82 4.24
N GLY A 283 -17.70 -5.08 4.48
CA GLY A 283 -18.58 -6.24 4.31
C GLY A 283 -18.98 -6.47 2.84
N ARG A 284 -18.23 -5.92 1.88
CA ARG A 284 -18.47 -6.13 0.45
C ARG A 284 -17.98 -7.52 0.05
N PRO A 285 -18.59 -8.13 -0.97
CA PRO A 285 -18.14 -9.43 -1.48
C PRO A 285 -16.69 -9.38 -1.93
N PHE A 286 -15.96 -10.47 -1.69
CA PHE A 286 -14.62 -10.65 -2.24
C PHE A 286 -14.65 -10.56 -3.77
N GLN A 287 -13.66 -9.89 -4.36
CA GLN A 287 -13.57 -9.68 -5.81
C GLN A 287 -12.43 -10.53 -6.41
N PRO A 288 -12.71 -11.72 -6.99
CA PRO A 288 -11.67 -12.62 -7.50
C PRO A 288 -10.78 -11.98 -8.56
N ARG A 289 -11.38 -11.20 -9.48
CA ARG A 289 -10.63 -10.51 -10.53
C ARG A 289 -9.60 -9.52 -9.98
N ILE A 290 -9.94 -8.74 -8.94
CA ILE A 290 -8.98 -7.82 -8.30
C ILE A 290 -7.85 -8.64 -7.67
N ALA A 291 -8.17 -9.73 -6.98
CA ALA A 291 -7.17 -10.60 -6.36
C ALA A 291 -6.24 -11.28 -7.37
N GLU A 292 -6.75 -11.71 -8.51
CA GLU A 292 -5.93 -12.29 -9.59
C GLU A 292 -4.98 -11.27 -10.20
N LEU A 293 -5.46 -10.05 -10.48
CA LEU A 293 -4.62 -8.96 -10.97
C LEU A 293 -3.54 -8.59 -9.95
N ALA A 294 -3.92 -8.40 -8.68
CA ALA A 294 -3.00 -8.05 -7.61
C ALA A 294 -1.93 -9.15 -7.41
N ASP A 295 -2.34 -10.41 -7.34
CA ASP A 295 -1.43 -11.54 -7.17
C ASP A 295 -0.49 -11.71 -8.38
N SER A 296 -0.97 -11.46 -9.60
CA SER A 296 -0.14 -11.46 -10.81
C SER A 296 0.96 -10.40 -10.76
N GLU A 297 0.62 -9.17 -10.37
CA GLU A 297 1.60 -8.07 -10.29
C GLU A 297 2.62 -8.27 -9.16
N LEU A 298 2.17 -8.72 -7.99
CA LEU A 298 3.08 -9.06 -6.89
C LEU A 298 4.00 -10.25 -7.26
N ARG A 299 3.53 -11.21 -8.06
CA ARG A 299 4.37 -12.31 -8.57
C ARG A 299 5.43 -11.79 -9.54
N ARG A 300 5.04 -10.94 -10.50
CA ARG A 300 5.99 -10.33 -11.44
C ARG A 300 7.09 -9.55 -10.73
N PHE A 301 6.73 -8.80 -9.69
CA PHE A 301 7.73 -8.16 -8.82
C PHE A 301 8.62 -9.20 -8.10
N ALA A 302 8.03 -10.21 -7.48
CA ALA A 302 8.77 -11.22 -6.74
C ALA A 302 9.75 -12.05 -7.61
N GLU A 303 9.46 -12.22 -8.89
CA GLU A 303 10.33 -12.89 -9.88
C GLU A 303 11.59 -12.10 -10.22
N THR A 304 11.56 -10.77 -10.06
CA THR A 304 12.66 -9.86 -10.40
C THR A 304 13.39 -9.31 -9.16
N ALA A 305 12.79 -9.44 -7.98
CA ALA A 305 13.36 -8.93 -6.73
C ALA A 305 14.64 -9.65 -6.29
N ASP A 306 15.67 -8.88 -5.93
CA ASP A 306 16.89 -9.38 -5.29
C ASP A 306 16.55 -9.92 -3.88
N ARG A 307 16.77 -11.22 -3.65
CA ARG A 307 16.40 -11.89 -2.39
C ARG A 307 17.21 -11.41 -1.18
N VAL A 308 18.37 -10.79 -1.39
CA VAL A 308 19.26 -10.30 -0.32
C VAL A 308 19.03 -8.81 -0.10
N ARG A 309 19.22 -7.99 -1.13
CA ARG A 309 19.13 -6.52 -1.02
C ARG A 309 17.69 -6.01 -0.99
N GLY A 310 16.75 -6.78 -1.54
CA GLY A 310 15.31 -6.49 -1.56
C GLY A 310 14.49 -7.40 -0.63
N ALA A 311 15.11 -8.03 0.38
CA ALA A 311 14.44 -9.03 1.22
C ALA A 311 13.14 -8.50 1.87
N SER A 312 13.15 -7.25 2.35
CA SER A 312 11.98 -6.63 3.00
C SER A 312 10.81 -6.39 2.05
N THR A 313 11.05 -5.91 0.83
CA THR A 313 9.99 -5.68 -0.16
C THR A 313 9.47 -7.00 -0.74
N LEU A 314 10.35 -7.98 -0.93
CA LEU A 314 9.95 -9.35 -1.30
C LEU A 314 9.08 -9.99 -0.20
N ALA A 315 9.46 -9.83 1.06
CA ALA A 315 8.69 -10.28 2.21
C ALA A 315 7.30 -9.62 2.25
N LEU A 316 7.21 -8.32 1.98
CA LEU A 316 5.93 -7.61 1.89
C LEU A 316 5.04 -8.16 0.77
N ALA A 317 5.58 -8.33 -0.43
CA ALA A 317 4.84 -8.86 -1.57
C ALA A 317 4.28 -10.26 -1.27
N ARG A 318 5.11 -11.14 -0.70
CA ARG A 318 4.72 -12.50 -0.30
C ARG A 318 3.69 -12.49 0.83
N ALA A 319 3.79 -11.56 1.78
CA ALA A 319 2.80 -11.40 2.84
C ALA A 319 1.43 -11.03 2.26
N MET A 320 1.38 -10.02 1.38
CA MET A 320 0.15 -9.59 0.70
C MET A 320 -0.46 -10.76 -0.10
N GLN A 321 0.34 -11.51 -0.85
CA GLN A 321 -0.10 -12.71 -1.58
C GLN A 321 -0.69 -13.78 -0.66
N GLY A 322 0.02 -14.15 0.41
CA GLY A 322 -0.45 -15.14 1.38
C GLY A 322 -1.76 -14.71 2.04
N ILE A 323 -1.87 -13.44 2.43
CA ILE A 323 -3.10 -12.88 3.00
C ILE A 323 -4.25 -12.93 1.99
N MET A 324 -4.05 -12.51 0.73
CA MET A 324 -5.10 -12.60 -0.30
C MET A 324 -5.58 -14.02 -0.56
N ARG A 325 -4.67 -15.00 -0.54
CA ARG A 325 -5.04 -16.42 -0.66
C ARG A 325 -5.91 -16.87 0.50
N ALA A 326 -5.60 -16.42 1.72
CA ALA A 326 -6.44 -16.70 2.88
C ALA A 326 -7.81 -15.98 2.83
N LEU A 327 -7.86 -14.77 2.23
CA LEU A 327 -9.12 -14.02 2.05
C LEU A 327 -10.13 -14.70 1.12
N ARG A 328 -9.68 -15.53 0.18
CA ARG A 328 -10.57 -16.23 -0.77
C ARG A 328 -11.53 -17.23 -0.11
N GLY A 329 -11.36 -17.56 1.17
CA GLY A 329 -12.34 -18.32 1.94
C GLY A 329 -12.23 -19.84 1.83
N ASP A 330 -11.46 -20.40 0.89
CA ASP A 330 -11.22 -21.84 0.78
C ASP A 330 -10.06 -22.31 1.68
N MET A 331 -10.04 -21.92 2.95
CA MET A 331 -8.96 -22.23 3.93
C MET A 331 -8.70 -23.73 4.18
N ARG A 332 -9.26 -24.67 3.41
CA ARG A 332 -8.96 -26.11 3.50
C ARG A 332 -7.79 -26.55 2.61
N GLU A 333 -7.68 -26.04 1.37
CA GLU A 333 -6.54 -26.34 0.47
C GLU A 333 -5.27 -25.48 0.65
N PRO A 334 -5.30 -24.22 1.14
CA PRO A 334 -4.13 -23.35 1.19
C PRO A 334 -3.34 -23.39 2.51
N ILE A 335 -3.74 -24.13 3.55
CA ILE A 335 -3.03 -24.06 4.84
C ILE A 335 -1.54 -24.46 4.73
N PRO A 336 -1.17 -25.60 4.10
CA PRO A 336 0.24 -25.93 3.94
C PRO A 336 1.02 -24.86 3.16
N LEU A 337 0.45 -24.38 2.05
CA LEU A 337 1.05 -23.34 1.21
C LEU A 337 1.17 -22.00 1.95
N LEU A 338 0.19 -21.63 2.77
CA LEU A 338 0.19 -20.41 3.57
C LEU A 338 1.27 -20.48 4.65
N ARG A 339 1.42 -21.64 5.30
CA ARG A 339 2.48 -21.88 6.29
C ARG A 339 3.86 -21.79 5.65
N GLU A 340 4.05 -22.40 4.48
CA GLU A 340 5.30 -22.31 3.71
C GLU A 340 5.58 -20.86 3.32
N THR A 341 4.60 -20.17 2.75
CA THR A 341 4.72 -18.75 2.36
C THR A 341 5.13 -17.89 3.56
N PHE A 342 4.52 -18.07 4.72
CA PHE A 342 4.85 -17.27 5.91
C PHE A 342 6.16 -17.70 6.58
N GLN A 343 6.56 -18.97 6.47
CA GLN A 343 7.89 -19.43 6.88
C GLN A 343 8.98 -18.80 6.00
N ASP A 344 8.77 -18.73 4.70
CA ASP A 344 9.66 -18.05 3.76
C ASP A 344 9.83 -16.56 4.10
N ILE A 345 8.74 -15.88 4.50
CA ILE A 345 8.78 -14.49 4.95
C ILE A 345 9.64 -14.34 6.21
N VAL A 346 9.50 -15.24 7.19
CA VAL A 346 10.36 -15.24 8.39
C VAL A 346 11.84 -15.40 8.05
N GLN A 347 12.17 -16.18 7.00
CA GLN A 347 13.56 -16.33 6.55
C GLN A 347 14.09 -15.06 5.85
N LEU A 348 13.23 -14.35 5.10
CA LEU A 348 13.60 -13.10 4.45
C LEU A 348 13.82 -11.96 5.45
N VAL A 349 12.97 -11.87 6.47
CA VAL A 349 13.00 -10.80 7.48
C VAL A 349 12.97 -11.35 8.91
N PRO A 350 14.06 -12.01 9.37
CA PRO A 350 14.09 -12.68 10.66
C PRO A 350 13.92 -11.73 11.87
N GLY A 351 14.20 -10.44 11.67
CA GLY A 351 14.01 -9.37 12.65
C GLY A 351 12.62 -8.73 12.65
N SER A 352 11.64 -9.27 11.92
CA SER A 352 10.25 -8.79 11.96
C SER A 352 9.39 -9.62 12.91
N SER A 353 8.86 -8.99 13.96
CA SER A 353 7.86 -9.60 14.85
C SER A 353 6.59 -9.97 14.10
N GLN A 354 6.12 -9.12 13.19
CA GLN A 354 4.92 -9.35 12.39
C GLN A 354 5.07 -10.51 11.41
N ALA A 355 6.26 -10.72 10.82
CA ALA A 355 6.53 -11.92 10.02
C ALA A 355 6.37 -13.20 10.85
N ARG A 356 6.94 -13.22 12.05
CA ARG A 356 6.83 -14.35 12.99
C ARG A 356 5.40 -14.54 13.47
N ASN A 357 4.69 -13.46 13.76
CA ASN A 357 3.28 -13.46 14.14
C ASN A 357 2.38 -14.03 13.02
N LEU A 358 2.58 -13.61 11.75
CA LEU A 358 1.87 -14.17 10.59
C LEU A 358 2.04 -15.70 10.52
N LYS A 359 3.28 -16.18 10.63
CA LYS A 359 3.58 -17.62 10.64
C LYS A 359 2.89 -18.34 11.81
N ALA A 360 2.99 -17.79 13.03
CA ALA A 360 2.36 -18.35 14.21
C ALA A 360 0.84 -18.47 14.04
N LEU A 361 0.20 -17.47 13.42
CA LEU A 361 -1.24 -17.50 13.17
C LEU A 361 -1.65 -18.51 12.08
N ALA A 362 -0.83 -18.72 11.04
CA ALA A 362 -1.08 -19.80 10.08
C ALA A 362 -0.94 -21.19 10.73
N ASP A 363 0.05 -21.36 11.61
CA ASP A 363 0.24 -22.57 12.40
C ASP A 363 -0.90 -22.80 13.42
N LEU A 364 -1.40 -21.73 14.04
CA LEU A 364 -2.59 -21.78 14.92
C LEU A 364 -3.81 -22.28 14.16
N HIS A 365 -4.05 -21.73 12.96
CA HIS A 365 -5.15 -22.17 12.12
C HIS A 365 -5.00 -23.65 11.75
N ALA A 366 -3.79 -24.09 11.42
CA ALA A 366 -3.51 -25.49 11.12
C ALA A 366 -3.77 -26.42 12.32
N CYS A 367 -3.18 -26.13 13.49
CA CYS A 367 -3.24 -27.02 14.66
C CYS A 367 -4.65 -27.19 15.21
N CYS A 368 -5.35 -26.07 15.33
CA CYS A 368 -6.36 -25.94 16.37
C CYS A 368 -7.74 -25.57 15.80
N ILE A 369 -7.76 -24.92 14.63
CA ILE A 369 -8.99 -24.64 13.88
C ILE A 369 -9.26 -25.75 12.87
N ALA A 370 -8.28 -26.09 12.03
CA ALA A 370 -8.39 -27.16 11.05
C ALA A 370 -8.19 -28.55 11.65
N GLY A 371 -7.70 -28.64 12.89
CA GLY A 371 -7.51 -29.91 13.61
C GLY A 371 -6.33 -30.75 13.12
N SER A 372 -5.33 -30.15 12.47
CA SER A 372 -4.13 -30.86 12.04
C SER A 372 -3.29 -31.29 13.24
N THR A 373 -2.79 -32.52 13.23
CA THR A 373 -1.85 -33.04 14.24
C THR A 373 -0.39 -32.69 13.96
N VAL A 374 -0.10 -32.07 12.80
CA VAL A 374 1.26 -31.71 12.37
C VAL A 374 1.85 -30.58 13.24
N VAL A 375 0.99 -29.75 13.84
CA VAL A 375 1.41 -28.61 14.65
C VAL A 375 0.79 -28.74 16.04
N ALA A 376 1.64 -28.74 17.07
CA ALA A 376 1.19 -28.73 18.46
C ALA A 376 0.87 -27.30 18.93
N ALA A 377 -0.16 -27.12 19.76
CA ALA A 377 -0.52 -25.82 20.34
C ALA A 377 0.66 -25.15 21.09
N GLN A 378 1.53 -25.95 21.72
CA GLN A 378 2.75 -25.45 22.37
C GLN A 378 3.69 -24.74 21.39
N SER A 379 3.86 -25.27 20.17
CA SER A 379 4.72 -24.65 19.15
C SER A 379 4.22 -23.25 18.76
N VAL A 380 2.90 -23.05 18.73
CA VAL A 380 2.31 -21.73 18.45
C VAL A 380 2.61 -20.74 19.58
N ILE A 381 2.51 -21.18 20.84
CA ILE A 381 2.89 -20.36 22.01
C ILE A 381 4.35 -19.93 21.88
N ASP A 382 5.25 -20.89 21.62
CA ASP A 382 6.69 -20.63 21.54
C ASP A 382 7.01 -19.64 20.40
N GLN A 383 6.33 -19.77 19.25
CA GLN A 383 6.48 -18.85 18.12
C GLN A 383 6.02 -17.42 18.43
N LEU A 384 4.91 -17.25 19.14
CA LEU A 384 4.44 -15.92 19.55
C LEU A 384 5.37 -15.30 20.61
N VAL A 385 5.91 -16.09 21.53
CA VAL A 385 6.95 -15.64 22.46
C VAL A 385 8.21 -15.23 21.71
N ASP A 386 8.64 -16.00 20.71
CA ASP A 386 9.79 -15.66 19.87
C ASP A 386 9.56 -14.39 19.04
N ALA A 387 8.34 -14.13 18.59
CA ALA A 387 7.98 -12.86 17.96
C ALA A 387 8.13 -11.68 18.95
N LEU A 388 7.72 -11.85 20.21
CA LEU A 388 7.88 -10.84 21.27
C LEU A 388 9.33 -10.66 21.74
N ARG A 389 10.20 -11.65 21.54
CA ARG A 389 11.64 -11.48 21.79
C ARG A 389 12.28 -10.51 20.79
N VAL A 390 11.73 -10.42 19.59
CA VAL A 390 12.17 -9.49 18.55
C VAL A 390 11.59 -8.09 18.80
N ASP A 391 10.30 -7.99 19.11
CA ASP A 391 9.65 -6.74 19.51
C ASP A 391 8.73 -6.97 20.73
N PRO A 392 9.21 -6.65 21.94
CA PRO A 392 8.43 -6.81 23.17
C PRO A 392 7.22 -5.87 23.27
N THR A 393 7.14 -4.84 22.43
CA THR A 393 6.10 -3.80 22.46
C THR A 393 5.00 -4.03 21.43
N ASP A 394 5.08 -5.11 20.65
CA ASP A 394 4.13 -5.44 19.61
C ASP A 394 2.75 -5.79 20.20
N ALA A 395 1.85 -4.81 20.19
CA ALA A 395 0.50 -4.92 20.75
C ALA A 395 -0.32 -6.07 20.15
N ARG A 396 -0.16 -6.35 18.85
CA ARG A 396 -0.91 -7.40 18.16
C ARG A 396 -0.42 -8.77 18.60
N THR A 397 0.89 -8.95 18.67
CA THR A 397 1.49 -10.21 19.13
C THR A 397 1.18 -10.48 20.60
N LEU A 398 1.22 -9.45 21.46
CA LEU A 398 0.79 -9.56 22.86
C LEU A 398 -0.69 -9.96 22.97
N SER A 399 -1.58 -9.32 22.20
CA SER A 399 -3.01 -9.63 22.17
C SER A 399 -3.27 -11.07 21.69
N ASN A 400 -2.59 -11.49 20.63
CA ASN A 400 -2.67 -12.87 20.13
C ASN A 400 -2.22 -13.89 21.17
N LEU A 401 -1.11 -13.62 21.86
CA LEU A 401 -0.59 -14.52 22.90
C LEU A 401 -1.55 -14.64 24.08
N GLN A 402 -2.10 -13.51 24.55
CA GLN A 402 -3.12 -13.50 25.59
C GLN A 402 -4.37 -14.28 25.17
N ASN A 403 -4.88 -14.03 23.97
CA ASN A 403 -6.06 -14.71 23.43
C ASN A 403 -5.81 -16.20 23.23
N LEU A 404 -4.61 -16.60 22.83
CA LEU A 404 -4.22 -18.00 22.71
C LEU A 404 -4.24 -18.70 24.07
N TYR A 405 -3.67 -18.09 25.11
CA TYR A 405 -3.71 -18.65 26.46
C TYR A 405 -5.15 -18.82 26.97
N LEU A 406 -6.01 -17.82 26.78
CA LEU A 406 -7.42 -17.88 27.18
C LEU A 406 -8.19 -18.96 26.39
N ALA A 407 -7.95 -19.07 25.09
CA ALA A 407 -8.55 -20.08 24.24
C ALA A 407 -8.14 -21.49 24.69
N LEU A 408 -6.84 -21.72 24.88
CA LEU A 408 -6.30 -23.01 25.30
C LEU A 408 -6.74 -23.43 26.70
N ALA A 409 -6.97 -22.48 27.62
CA ALA A 409 -7.49 -22.78 28.96
C ALA A 409 -8.90 -23.41 28.93
N SER A 410 -9.63 -23.25 27.82
CA SER A 410 -10.98 -23.80 27.61
C SER A 410 -11.01 -24.84 26.48
N TYR A 411 -9.86 -25.19 25.92
CA TYR A 411 -9.75 -26.09 24.77
C TYR A 411 -9.69 -27.56 25.23
N ALA A 412 -10.59 -28.38 24.67
CA ALA A 412 -10.68 -29.82 24.94
C ALA A 412 -10.39 -30.68 23.68
N GLY A 413 -9.69 -30.13 22.69
CA GLY A 413 -9.41 -30.81 21.42
C GLY A 413 -8.20 -31.76 21.46
N PRO A 414 -7.84 -32.36 20.31
CA PRO A 414 -6.93 -33.52 20.23
C PRO A 414 -5.48 -33.24 20.64
N ASN A 415 -5.04 -31.98 20.70
CA ASN A 415 -3.67 -31.60 21.02
C ASN A 415 -3.64 -30.49 22.10
N PRO A 416 -3.97 -30.81 23.36
CA PRO A 416 -3.89 -29.83 24.44
C PRO A 416 -2.43 -29.39 24.66
N PRO A 417 -2.18 -28.15 25.11
CA PRO A 417 -0.83 -27.73 25.47
C PRO A 417 -0.34 -28.52 26.69
N LYS A 418 0.98 -28.49 26.94
CA LYS A 418 1.58 -29.10 28.14
C LYS A 418 1.23 -28.36 29.44
N LEU A 419 0.69 -27.15 29.32
CA LEU A 419 0.34 -26.27 30.43
C LEU A 419 -1.03 -26.64 30.99
N THR A 420 -1.16 -26.58 32.32
CA THR A 420 -2.43 -26.72 33.02
C THR A 420 -3.34 -25.51 32.75
N ARG A 421 -4.64 -25.69 32.96
CA ARG A 421 -5.64 -24.61 32.86
C ARG A 421 -5.31 -23.42 33.77
N GLN A 422 -4.80 -23.68 34.97
CA GLN A 422 -4.38 -22.63 35.90
C GLN A 422 -3.20 -21.85 35.34
N GLU A 423 -2.13 -22.52 34.90
CA GLU A 423 -0.95 -21.86 34.32
C GLU A 423 -1.29 -21.03 33.09
N LEU A 424 -2.19 -21.52 32.22
CA LEU A 424 -2.67 -20.77 31.05
C LEU A 424 -3.39 -19.48 31.46
N THR A 425 -4.24 -19.56 32.49
CA THR A 425 -4.99 -18.40 33.00
C THR A 425 -4.06 -17.37 33.65
N GLU A 426 -3.08 -17.81 34.44
CA GLU A 426 -2.07 -16.95 35.06
C GLU A 426 -1.20 -16.25 34.00
N ARG A 427 -0.75 -16.98 32.98
CA ARG A 427 0.02 -16.39 31.86
C ARG A 427 -0.80 -15.39 31.06
N ALA A 428 -2.09 -15.65 30.83
CA ALA A 428 -2.97 -14.69 30.17
C ALA A 428 -3.10 -13.39 30.98
N ALA A 429 -3.21 -13.49 32.30
CA ALA A 429 -3.25 -12.32 33.19
C ALA A 429 -1.93 -11.54 33.16
N GLN A 430 -0.78 -12.23 33.20
CA GLN A 430 0.54 -11.60 33.10
C GLN A 430 0.72 -10.82 31.79
N VAL A 431 0.36 -11.42 30.64
CA VAL A 431 0.41 -10.71 29.34
C VAL A 431 -0.54 -9.51 29.33
N GLY A 432 -1.72 -9.64 29.93
CA GLY A 432 -2.66 -8.53 30.12
C GLY A 432 -2.05 -7.35 30.89
N SER A 433 -1.40 -7.63 32.03
CA SER A 433 -0.71 -6.60 32.82
C SER A 433 0.43 -5.92 32.06
N VAL A 434 1.18 -6.65 31.23
CA VAL A 434 2.21 -6.07 30.36
C VAL A 434 1.59 -5.12 29.34
N ARG A 435 0.48 -5.50 28.69
CA ARG A 435 -0.23 -4.63 27.74
C ARG A 435 -0.73 -3.34 28.40
N GLU A 436 -1.32 -3.45 29.59
CA GLU A 436 -1.78 -2.30 30.37
C GLU A 436 -0.62 -1.37 30.75
N ALA A 437 0.51 -1.93 31.21
CA ALA A 437 1.70 -1.16 31.57
C ALA A 437 2.28 -0.40 30.37
N LEU A 438 2.20 -0.98 29.17
CA LEU A 438 2.62 -0.37 27.92
C LEU A 438 1.57 0.59 27.31
N ARG A 439 0.38 0.72 27.93
CA ARG A 439 -0.76 1.50 27.44
C ARG A 439 -1.19 1.12 26.03
N LEU A 440 -1.09 -0.16 25.70
CA LEU A 440 -1.48 -0.69 24.40
C LEU A 440 -3.00 -0.91 24.36
N PRO A 441 -3.68 -0.59 23.25
CA PRO A 441 -5.12 -0.79 23.09
C PRO A 441 -5.52 -2.27 23.10
#